data_AF-A0AAU4T843-F1
#
_entry.id   AF-A0AAU4T843-F1
#
_cell.length_a   1.000
_cell.length_b   1.000
_cell.length_c   1.000
_cell.angle_alpha   90.00
_cell.angle_beta   90.00
_cell.angle_gamma   90.00
#
_symmetry.space_group_name_H-M   'P 1'
#
loop_
_entity.id
_entity.type
_entity.pdbx_description
1 polymer ?
#
loop_
_entity_poly.entity_id
_entity_poly.type
_entity_poly.pdbx_seq_one_letter_code
_entity_poly.pdbx_strand_id
1 'polypeptide(L)'
;MERIRECARALKRVHDTFEKRGNPAEGYGVAEIGAQKLLDAFEEFDSNWKIRRRKLTEELKTLHEITKAAADSYEQLDHELAEALRREDKQGSGTGGRK
;
A
#
# COMPACT_ATOMS: atom_id res chain seq x y z
N MET A 1 -15.63 -1.78 -3.96
CA MET A 1 -14.23 -1.41 -4.29
C MET A 1 -13.51 -0.66 -3.18
N GLU A 2 -14.20 0.11 -2.33
CA GLU A 2 -13.60 0.91 -1.26
C GLU A 2 -12.68 0.11 -0.31
N ARG A 3 -13.10 -1.09 0.13
CA ARG A 3 -12.28 -1.94 1.01
C ARG A 3 -10.93 -2.35 0.39
N ILE A 4 -10.89 -2.66 -0.90
CA ILE A 4 -9.64 -3.04 -1.59
C ILE A 4 -8.71 -1.82 -1.67
N ARG A 5 -9.27 -0.65 -1.99
CA ARG A 5 -8.53 0.61 -2.02
C ARG A 5 -8.04 1.02 -0.62
N GLU A 6 -8.82 0.76 0.42
CA GLU A 6 -8.41 0.95 1.81
C GLU A 6 -7.25 0.02 2.20
N CYS A 7 -7.32 -1.27 1.84
CA CYS A 7 -6.22 -2.21 2.03
C CYS A 7 -4.94 -1.73 1.36
N ALA A 8 -5.02 -1.27 0.09
CA ALA A 8 -3.87 -0.72 -0.61
C ALA A 8 -3.28 0.49 0.14
N ARG A 9 -4.12 1.40 0.65
CA ARG A 9 -3.66 2.54 1.46
C ARG A 9 -3.03 2.10 2.78
N ALA A 10 -3.58 1.09 3.44
CA ALA A 10 -3.03 0.54 4.68
C ALA A 10 -1.64 -0.05 4.46
N LEU A 11 -1.47 -0.88 3.43
CA LEU A 11 -0.18 -1.44 3.04
C LEU A 11 0.86 -0.34 2.78
N LYS A 12 0.47 0.72 2.06
CA LYS A 12 1.34 1.88 1.84
C LYS A 12 1.75 2.59 3.14
N ARG A 13 0.83 2.79 4.10
CA ARG A 13 1.17 3.41 5.38
C ARG A 13 2.18 2.58 6.17
N VAL A 14 2.01 1.26 6.18
CA VAL A 14 2.94 0.35 6.85
C VAL A 14 4.30 0.39 6.16
N HIS A 15 4.33 0.30 4.82
CA HIS A 15 5.54 0.48 4.01
C HIS A 15 6.30 1.75 4.39
N ASP A 16 5.64 2.91 4.30
CA ASP A 16 6.27 4.21 4.54
C ASP A 16 6.79 4.35 5.97
N THR A 17 6.15 3.66 6.93
CA THR A 17 6.60 3.64 8.33
C THR A 17 7.91 2.87 8.48
N PHE A 18 7.99 1.66 7.91
CA PHE A 18 9.21 0.85 7.94
C PHE A 18 10.34 1.44 7.11
N GLU A 19 10.02 2.13 6.01
CA GLU A 19 11.02 2.83 5.20
C GLU A 19 11.67 3.97 5.99
N LYS A 20 10.85 4.80 6.67
CA LYS A 20 11.30 6.01 7.38
C LYS A 20 11.89 5.78 8.77
N ARG A 21 11.51 4.69 9.46
CA ARG A 21 11.90 4.45 10.86
C ARG A 21 12.71 3.17 10.98
N GLY A 22 13.93 3.24 10.47
CA GLY A 22 14.76 2.06 10.27
C GLY A 22 15.42 1.54 11.53
N ASN A 23 16.06 2.41 12.31
CA ASN A 23 16.89 2.03 13.44
C ASN A 23 16.48 2.83 14.69
N PRO A 24 15.99 2.17 15.76
CA PRO A 24 15.59 2.85 16.99
C PRO A 24 16.77 3.41 17.79
N ALA A 25 17.99 2.94 17.54
CA ALA A 25 19.23 3.40 18.15
C ALA A 25 20.00 4.40 17.25
N GLU A 26 19.46 4.76 16.09
CA GLU A 26 20.11 5.72 15.18
C GLU A 26 20.33 7.06 15.87
N GLY A 27 21.58 7.51 15.93
CA GLY A 27 21.95 8.79 16.55
C GLY A 27 22.24 8.74 18.05
N TYR A 28 22.14 7.57 18.71
CA TYR A 28 22.56 7.40 20.10
C TYR A 28 23.97 6.82 20.19
N GLY A 29 24.79 7.36 21.10
CA GLY A 29 26.13 6.85 21.42
C GLY A 29 26.23 6.30 22.84
N VAL A 30 27.45 5.98 23.26
CA VAL A 30 27.74 5.50 24.62
C VAL A 30 27.32 6.51 25.70
N ALA A 31 27.37 7.81 25.39
CA ALA A 31 26.98 8.87 26.31
C ALA A 31 25.49 8.84 26.65
N GLU A 32 24.64 8.45 25.70
CA GLU A 32 23.19 8.35 25.87
C GLU A 32 22.76 6.98 26.39
N ILE A 33 23.39 5.91 25.92
CA ILE A 33 23.00 4.52 26.24
C ILE A 33 23.66 4.02 27.54
N GLY A 34 24.81 4.57 27.93
CA GLY A 34 25.48 4.28 29.19
C GLY A 34 26.17 2.90 29.29
N ALA A 35 26.09 2.06 28.27
CA ALA A 35 26.73 0.74 28.24
C ALA A 35 27.15 0.32 26.82
N GLN A 36 28.46 0.11 26.62
CA GLN A 36 29.03 -0.34 25.34
C GLN A 36 28.39 -1.65 24.86
N LYS A 37 28.22 -2.63 25.76
CA LYS A 37 27.59 -3.92 25.43
C LYS A 37 26.16 -3.77 24.88
N LEU A 38 25.43 -2.76 25.32
CA LEU A 38 24.08 -2.49 24.82
C LEU A 38 24.14 -1.85 23.44
N LEU A 39 25.09 -0.93 23.21
CA LEU A 39 25.37 -0.36 21.89
C LEU A 39 25.73 -1.44 20.88
N ASP A 40 26.65 -2.35 21.22
CA ASP A 40 27.08 -3.45 20.35
C ASP A 40 25.89 -4.35 19.96
N ALA A 41 25.01 -4.64 20.93
CA ALA A 41 23.78 -5.42 20.67
C ALA A 41 22.80 -4.68 19.74
N PHE A 42 22.69 -3.35 19.87
CA PHE A 42 21.88 -2.53 18.95
C PHE A 42 22.48 -2.46 17.55
N GLU A 43 23.81 -2.38 17.41
CA GLU A 43 24.49 -2.43 16.12
C GLU A 43 24.31 -3.78 15.42
N GLU A 44 24.48 -4.89 16.15
CA GLU A 44 24.24 -6.23 15.62
C GLU A 44 22.78 -6.41 15.18
N PHE A 45 21.84 -5.95 16.02
CA PHE A 45 20.42 -5.94 15.67
C PHE A 45 20.16 -5.11 14.42
N ASP A 46 20.69 -3.89 14.33
CA ASP A 46 20.45 -2.99 13.20
C ASP A 46 20.96 -3.56 11.88
N SER A 47 22.16 -4.16 11.87
CA SER A 47 22.72 -4.76 10.66
C SER A 47 21.80 -5.85 10.08
N ASN A 48 21.29 -6.75 10.94
CA ASN A 48 20.38 -7.82 10.57
C ASN A 48 18.98 -7.28 10.23
N TRP A 49 18.52 -6.31 11.01
CA TRP A 49 17.22 -5.69 10.86
C TRP A 49 17.13 -4.90 9.55
N LYS A 50 18.17 -4.16 9.17
CA LYS A 50 18.23 -3.41 7.90
C LYS A 50 18.00 -4.30 6.69
N ILE A 51 18.61 -5.48 6.66
CA ILE A 51 18.43 -6.46 5.56
C ILE A 51 16.98 -6.96 5.54
N ARG A 52 16.46 -7.39 6.69
CA ARG A 52 15.10 -7.93 6.80
C ARG A 52 14.03 -6.88 6.51
N ARG A 53 14.22 -5.67 7.02
CA ARG A 53 13.35 -4.51 6.81
C ARG A 53 13.30 -4.12 5.35
N ARG A 54 14.45 -4.09 4.66
CA ARG A 54 14.48 -3.83 3.20
C ARG A 54 13.64 -4.86 2.44
N LYS A 55 13.78 -6.15 2.77
CA LYS A 55 12.97 -7.20 2.15
C LYS A 55 11.47 -7.00 2.45
N LEU A 56 11.12 -6.73 3.70
CA LEU A 56 9.75 -6.45 4.12
C LEU A 56 9.15 -5.24 3.39
N THR A 57 9.90 -4.15 3.22
CA THR A 57 9.42 -2.98 2.48
C THR A 57 9.18 -3.29 1.01
N GLU A 58 10.05 -4.04 0.34
CA GLU A 58 9.81 -4.44 -1.06
C GLU A 58 8.55 -5.32 -1.20
N GLU A 59 8.34 -6.26 -0.28
CA GLU A 59 7.14 -7.11 -0.25
C GLU A 59 5.87 -6.28 -0.01
N LEU A 60 5.90 -5.33 0.94
CA LEU A 60 4.78 -4.43 1.22
C LEU A 60 4.46 -3.53 0.02
N LYS A 61 5.48 -3.02 -0.68
CA LYS A 61 5.33 -2.23 -1.90
C LYS A 61 4.68 -3.06 -3.01
N THR A 62 5.16 -4.28 -3.23
CA THR A 62 4.60 -5.20 -4.22
C THR A 62 3.12 -5.50 -3.93
N LEU A 63 2.78 -5.80 -2.67
CA LEU A 63 1.39 -6.04 -2.27
C LEU A 63 0.51 -4.80 -2.44
N HIS A 64 1.04 -3.61 -2.10
CA HIS A 64 0.34 -2.34 -2.33
C HIS A 64 0.01 -2.14 -3.81
N GLU A 65 0.99 -2.33 -4.70
CA GLU A 65 0.84 -2.13 -6.14
C GLU A 65 -0.20 -3.10 -6.73
N ILE A 66 -0.13 -4.38 -6.40
CA ILE A 66 -1.09 -5.40 -6.85
C ILE A 66 -2.50 -5.06 -6.36
N THR A 67 -2.65 -4.73 -5.08
CA THR A 67 -3.96 -4.43 -4.49
C THR A 67 -4.57 -3.16 -5.08
N LYS A 68 -3.73 -2.14 -5.35
CA LYS A 68 -4.14 -0.91 -6.01
C LYS A 68 -4.59 -1.20 -7.44
N ALA A 69 -3.80 -1.94 -8.21
CA ALA A 69 -4.14 -2.31 -9.58
C ALA A 69 -5.47 -3.08 -9.64
N ALA A 70 -5.69 -4.03 -8.72
CA ALA A 70 -6.97 -4.72 -8.62
C ALA A 70 -8.14 -3.75 -8.38
N ALA A 71 -8.01 -2.82 -7.43
CA ALA A 71 -9.05 -1.82 -7.15
C ALA A 71 -9.36 -0.95 -8.37
N ASP A 72 -8.33 -0.50 -9.09
CA ASP A 72 -8.46 0.38 -10.24
C ASP A 72 -9.11 -0.35 -11.43
N SER A 73 -8.69 -1.59 -11.74
CA SER A 73 -9.30 -2.42 -12.78
C SER A 73 -10.78 -2.68 -12.51
N TYR A 74 -11.12 -2.97 -11.26
CA TYR A 74 -12.50 -3.20 -10.86
C TYR A 74 -13.38 -1.96 -11.01
N GLU A 75 -12.90 -0.78 -10.63
CA GLU A 75 -13.62 0.49 -10.81
C GLU A 75 -13.82 0.81 -12.30
N GLN A 76 -12.80 0.53 -13.13
CA GLN A 76 -12.90 0.69 -14.58
C GLN A 76 -13.96 -0.23 -15.19
N LEU A 77 -13.95 -1.52 -14.83
CA LEU A 77 -14.95 -2.49 -15.32
C LEU A 77 -16.38 -2.09 -14.91
N ASP A 78 -16.58 -1.67 -13.66
CA ASP A 78 -17.89 -1.19 -13.20
C ASP A 78 -18.35 0.05 -13.98
N HIS A 79 -17.42 0.96 -14.30
CA HIS A 79 -17.72 2.16 -15.09
C HIS A 79 -18.10 1.83 -16.53
N GLU A 80 -17.32 0.97 -17.21
CA GLU A 80 -17.57 0.53 -18.58
C GLU A 80 -18.90 -0.21 -18.71
N LEU A 81 -19.23 -1.07 -17.74
CA LEU A 81 -20.51 -1.76 -17.70
C LEU A 81 -21.67 -0.78 -17.52
N ALA A 82 -21.56 0.18 -16.60
CA ALA A 82 -22.59 1.19 -16.38
C ALA A 82 -22.79 2.10 -17.61
N GLU A 83 -21.70 2.46 -18.30
CA GLU A 83 -21.73 3.18 -19.57
C GLU A 83 -22.49 2.40 -20.65
N ALA A 84 -22.19 1.10 -20.80
CA ALA A 84 -22.84 0.23 -21.79
C ALA A 84 -24.35 0.13 -21.54
N LEU A 85 -24.75 -0.15 -20.30
CA LEU A 85 -26.17 -0.24 -19.91
C LEU A 85 -26.92 1.07 -20.18
N ARG A 86 -26.32 2.23 -19.83
CA ARG A 86 -26.94 3.54 -20.12
C ARG A 86 -27.08 3.82 -21.61
N ARG A 87 -26.17 3.32 -22.45
CA ARG A 87 -26.26 3.48 -23.91
C ARG A 87 -27.40 2.62 -24.47
N GLU A 88 -27.54 1.38 -23.99
CA GLU A 88 -28.65 0.50 -24.37
C GLU A 88 -30.00 1.06 -23.95
N ASP A 89 -30.15 1.54 -22.72
CA ASP A 89 -31.38 2.17 -22.22
C ASP A 89 -31.80 3.38 -23.07
N LYS A 90 -30.83 4.23 -23.44
CA LYS A 90 -31.09 5.39 -24.32
C LYS A 90 -31.56 4.95 -25.71
N GLN A 91 -31.00 3.89 -26.27
CA GLN A 91 -31.41 3.35 -27.57
C GLN A 91 -32.81 2.70 -27.52
N GLY A 92 -33.17 2.04 -26.42
CA GLY A 92 -34.50 1.46 -26.22
C GLY A 92 -35.62 2.49 -26.01
N SER A 93 -35.31 3.62 -25.36
CA SER A 93 -36.30 4.69 -25.08
C SER A 93 -36.73 5.51 -26.31
N GLY A 94 -35.98 5.44 -27.42
CA GLY A 94 -36.26 6.19 -28.65
C GLY A 94 -37.36 5.61 -29.56
N THR A 95 -37.79 4.38 -29.31
CA THR A 95 -38.67 3.63 -30.24
C THR A 95 -40.09 3.40 -29.71
N GLY A 96 -40.40 3.86 -28.48
CA GLY A 96 -41.71 3.64 -27.83
C GLY A 96 -42.71 4.81 -27.92
N GLY A 97 -42.34 5.95 -28.47
CA GLY A 97 -43.13 7.18 -28.46
C GLY A 97 -43.61 7.64 -29.84
N ARG A 98 -44.45 6.85 -30.51
CA ARG A 98 -45.35 7.31 -31.60
C ARG A 98 -46.53 6.34 -31.71
N LYS A 99 -47.61 6.66 -30.99
CA LYS A 99 -48.98 6.29 -31.35
C LYS A 99 -49.75 7.59 -31.52
#